data_AF-A0A397IY15-F1
#
_entry.id   AF-A0A397IY15-F1
#
_cell.length_a   1.000
_cell.length_b   1.000
_cell.length_c   1.000
_cell.angle_alpha   90.00
_cell.angle_beta   90.00
_cell.angle_gamma   90.00
#
_symmetry.space_group_name_H-M   'P 1'
#
loop_
_entity.id
_entity.type
_entity.pdbx_description
1 polymer ?
#
loop_
_entity_poly.entity_id
_entity_poly.type
_entity_poly.pdbx_seq_one_letter_code
_entity_poly.pdbx_strand_id
1 'polypeptide(L)'
;MAGASNSDKGRNVKCDNVVLVGHNLNEPKYRIVKNFFKYLAQDKSKPYYEDVAFSTLTPDKIPDPKKFDAKKSTLMIFEDLYSDPPAIQKKIIPFFSRGRHQNISSIYTAQKFHKIPIDFRENATHIVLCNGGGSIRKLADIIAPYTDADPHMVAKIIDGYLRQKEFIVINVNKPRSESFSLRWDSPLDLEKEIEALKDNKQGNQQNQCDKNTSGPLYWQLRKLKRVMCKKIILPYCSKIIYLKLAGLKISDALLSTILYSCSNLNFLILDRSYGFTNIPIIEIAKYCSKLLHLSLDACTAITDRCIIRFCPNLVYLNLNGQPFINNESICTIARSCVNLQHLDLSFNEIITDEAICAIATGCPDMQSYILEECERITNKSIKKITQLTQNLQKLILTSCYEITDDAVCNIIRSCPNIQNLNFQYIYITDKTIYEIAYHCSNLSILNVKKCPFISDKSIYFLLSKKLTLDIDCDFLHKRSKKCERITNKSIKKITQLTQNLQKLILTSCYEITDDAVCNIIRSCPNIQNLNFQYIYITDKTIYEIAYHCSNLSILNVKKCPFISDKSIYFLLSKKLTLDIDW
;
A
#
# COMPACT_ATOMS: atom_id res chain seq x y z
N MET A 1 62.32 22.32 -28.28
CA MET A 1 62.22 21.04 -29.01
C MET A 1 61.74 20.01 -28.01
N ALA A 2 60.69 19.21 -28.17
CA ALA A 2 59.56 19.10 -29.08
C ALA A 2 58.68 18.00 -28.42
N GLY A 3 57.35 17.95 -28.46
CA GLY A 3 56.33 18.99 -28.43
C GLY A 3 55.26 18.49 -27.46
N ALA A 4 54.63 19.39 -26.72
CA ALA A 4 53.40 19.08 -26.01
C ALA A 4 52.31 18.82 -27.05
N SER A 5 51.99 17.54 -27.30
CA SER A 5 50.87 17.14 -28.15
C SER A 5 49.64 16.86 -27.28
N ASN A 6 48.62 17.70 -27.46
CA ASN A 6 47.27 17.62 -26.93
C ASN A 6 46.72 16.18 -26.81
N SER A 7 46.49 15.71 -25.58
CA SER A 7 45.17 15.34 -25.03
C SER A 7 45.29 14.29 -23.91
N ASP A 8 45.82 14.67 -22.75
CA ASP A 8 45.66 13.86 -21.54
C ASP A 8 44.24 14.08 -20.99
N LYS A 9 43.23 13.54 -21.71
CA LYS A 9 41.87 13.43 -21.19
C LYS A 9 41.88 12.24 -20.22
N GLY A 10 42.21 12.55 -18.96
CA GLY A 10 42.65 11.64 -17.92
C GLY A 10 41.81 10.37 -17.73
N ARG A 11 42.46 9.21 -17.89
CA ARG A 11 41.93 7.94 -17.38
C ARG A 11 42.11 7.87 -15.85
N ASN A 12 41.07 7.47 -15.14
CA ASN A 12 41.15 7.24 -13.69
C ASN A 12 41.97 5.99 -13.31
N VAL A 13 42.07 5.03 -14.23
CA VAL A 13 42.88 3.82 -14.08
C VAL A 13 43.62 3.56 -15.39
N LYS A 14 44.95 3.50 -15.33
CA LYS A 14 45.76 3.09 -16.48
C LYS A 14 45.63 1.58 -16.65
N CYS A 15 45.31 1.13 -17.86
CA CYS A 15 45.10 -0.28 -18.17
C CYS A 15 45.48 -0.57 -19.63
N ASP A 16 46.68 -1.09 -19.80
CA ASP A 16 47.16 -1.68 -21.06
C ASP A 16 46.60 -3.11 -21.21
N ASN A 17 46.42 -3.80 -20.08
CA ASN A 17 45.74 -5.09 -20.01
C ASN A 17 44.57 -5.03 -19.02
N VAL A 18 43.45 -5.64 -19.38
CA VAL A 18 42.28 -5.85 -18.52
C VAL A 18 42.02 -7.35 -18.40
N VAL A 19 41.99 -7.85 -17.17
CA VAL A 19 41.79 -9.27 -16.87
C VAL A 19 40.58 -9.41 -15.96
N LEU A 20 39.52 -10.04 -16.48
CA LEU A 20 38.31 -10.34 -15.71
C LEU A 20 38.34 -11.76 -15.16
N VAL A 21 38.25 -11.91 -13.85
CA VAL A 21 38.25 -13.18 -13.13
C VAL A 21 36.86 -13.49 -12.61
N GLY A 22 36.29 -14.64 -12.99
CA GLY A 22 34.94 -15.05 -12.57
C GLY A 22 34.57 -16.47 -13.01
N HIS A 23 33.45 -17.00 -12.50
CA HIS A 23 32.96 -18.34 -12.84
C HIS A 23 32.09 -18.35 -14.11
N ASN A 24 31.17 -17.39 -14.25
CA ASN A 24 30.15 -17.37 -15.29
C ASN A 24 30.44 -16.37 -16.41
N LEU A 25 31.67 -16.39 -16.92
CA LEU A 25 32.18 -15.40 -17.89
C LEU A 25 31.48 -15.41 -19.27
N ASN A 26 30.65 -16.42 -19.52
CA ASN A 26 29.84 -16.53 -20.73
C ASN A 26 28.53 -15.72 -20.67
N GLU A 27 28.17 -15.16 -19.51
CA GLU A 27 26.94 -14.37 -19.38
C GLU A 27 26.93 -13.14 -20.31
N PRO A 28 25.76 -12.75 -20.85
CA PRO A 28 25.65 -11.63 -21.80
C PRO A 28 26.26 -10.32 -21.30
N LYS A 29 26.24 -10.07 -19.98
CA LYS A 29 26.78 -8.85 -19.36
C LYS A 29 28.30 -8.71 -19.54
N TYR A 30 29.07 -9.79 -19.48
CA TYR A 30 30.52 -9.74 -19.68
C TYR A 30 30.90 -9.68 -21.16
N ARG A 31 30.02 -10.17 -22.04
CA ARG A 31 30.18 -9.96 -23.49
C ARG A 31 30.18 -8.48 -23.85
N ILE A 32 29.38 -7.66 -23.17
CA ILE A 32 29.37 -6.20 -23.37
C ILE A 32 30.73 -5.61 -22.99
N VAL A 33 31.28 -5.97 -21.82
CA VAL A 33 32.61 -5.50 -21.37
C VAL A 33 33.71 -5.91 -22.34
N LYS A 34 33.71 -7.18 -22.76
CA LYS A 34 34.66 -7.69 -23.76
C LYS A 34 34.55 -6.94 -25.08
N ASN A 35 33.34 -6.69 -25.56
CA ASN A 35 33.09 -6.00 -26.82
C ASN A 35 33.51 -4.52 -26.73
N PHE A 36 33.31 -3.87 -25.58
CA PHE A 36 33.75 -2.50 -25.35
C PHE A 36 35.27 -2.36 -25.52
N PHE A 37 36.06 -3.17 -24.83
CA PHE A 37 37.53 -3.10 -24.97
C PHE A 37 38.03 -3.53 -26.35
N LYS A 38 37.36 -4.52 -26.98
CA LYS A 38 37.65 -4.87 -28.37
C LYS A 38 37.39 -3.72 -29.34
N TYR A 39 36.31 -2.97 -29.13
CA TYR A 39 35.95 -1.82 -29.95
C TYR A 39 37.00 -0.71 -29.83
N LEU A 40 37.46 -0.42 -28.60
CA LEU A 40 38.54 0.56 -28.37
C LEU A 40 39.85 0.17 -29.08
N ALA A 41 40.16 -1.12 -29.13
CA ALA A 41 41.39 -1.64 -29.76
C ALA A 41 41.26 -1.92 -31.27
N GLN A 42 40.11 -1.67 -31.90
CA GLN A 42 39.82 -2.17 -33.25
C GLN A 42 40.48 -1.35 -34.37
N ASP A 43 40.55 -0.01 -34.23
CA ASP A 43 40.97 0.87 -35.32
C ASP A 43 41.90 1.98 -34.83
N LYS A 44 43.20 1.81 -35.11
CA LYS A 44 44.29 2.74 -34.76
C LYS A 44 44.12 4.16 -35.30
N SER A 45 43.30 4.36 -36.33
CA SER A 45 43.08 5.67 -36.94
C SER A 45 42.06 6.53 -36.19
N LYS A 46 41.30 5.94 -35.25
CA LYS A 46 40.20 6.64 -34.57
C LYS A 46 40.69 7.43 -33.36
N PRO A 47 40.09 8.60 -33.06
CA PRO A 47 40.48 9.42 -31.93
C PRO A 47 40.17 8.81 -30.56
N TYR A 48 39.37 7.73 -30.53
CA TYR A 48 39.06 6.94 -29.34
C TYR A 48 39.85 5.62 -29.28
N TYR A 49 40.83 5.41 -30.18
CA TYR A 49 41.62 4.19 -30.18
C TYR A 49 42.43 4.06 -28.90
N GLU A 50 42.41 2.87 -28.32
CA GLU A 50 43.23 2.55 -27.17
C GLU A 50 43.82 1.14 -27.30
N ASP A 51 45.15 1.01 -27.15
CA ASP A 51 45.86 -0.28 -27.23
C ASP A 51 45.69 -1.08 -25.94
N VAL A 52 44.49 -1.64 -25.76
CA VAL A 52 44.09 -2.37 -24.56
C VAL A 52 43.77 -3.83 -24.88
N ALA A 53 44.47 -4.74 -24.21
CA ALA A 53 44.18 -6.17 -24.31
C ALA A 53 43.14 -6.60 -23.25
N PHE A 54 42.08 -7.30 -23.65
CA PHE A 54 41.09 -7.86 -22.73
C PHE A 54 41.18 -9.39 -22.70
N SER A 55 41.27 -9.97 -21.50
CA SER A 55 41.25 -11.41 -21.28
C SER A 55 40.41 -11.80 -20.07
N THR A 56 40.11 -13.08 -19.94
CA THR A 56 39.31 -13.63 -18.84
C THR A 56 39.99 -14.84 -18.21
N LEU A 57 39.89 -15.00 -16.89
CA LEU A 57 40.44 -16.13 -16.16
C LEU A 57 39.39 -16.77 -15.25
N THR A 58 39.47 -18.09 -15.06
CA THR A 58 38.75 -18.76 -13.97
C THR A 58 39.51 -18.59 -12.65
N PRO A 59 38.84 -18.63 -11.49
CA PRO A 59 39.49 -18.33 -10.20
C PRO A 59 40.68 -19.23 -9.85
N ASP A 60 40.69 -20.49 -10.28
CA ASP A 60 41.83 -21.40 -10.06
C ASP A 60 43.12 -20.93 -10.74
N LYS A 61 42.98 -20.15 -11.82
CA LYS A 61 44.07 -19.67 -12.66
C LYS A 61 44.57 -18.27 -12.29
N ILE A 62 44.12 -17.70 -11.15
CA ILE A 62 44.63 -16.41 -10.66
C ILE A 62 46.16 -16.50 -10.48
N PRO A 63 46.94 -15.70 -11.21
CA PRO A 63 48.41 -15.73 -11.13
C PRO A 63 48.92 -14.97 -9.90
N ASP A 64 50.17 -15.23 -9.52
CA ASP A 64 50.89 -14.40 -8.56
C ASP A 64 51.13 -13.00 -9.16
N PRO A 65 50.82 -11.88 -8.44
CA PRO A 65 51.09 -10.53 -8.91
C PRO A 65 52.53 -10.29 -9.38
N LYS A 66 53.52 -10.99 -8.82
CA LYS A 66 54.94 -10.87 -9.22
C LYS A 66 55.23 -11.37 -10.63
N LYS A 67 54.32 -12.11 -11.25
CA LYS A 67 54.48 -12.66 -12.60
C LYS A 67 54.02 -11.70 -13.70
N PHE A 68 53.40 -10.58 -13.36
CA PHE A 68 52.98 -9.58 -14.34
C PHE A 68 54.17 -8.74 -14.82
N ASP A 69 54.11 -8.31 -16.08
CA ASP A 69 55.08 -7.40 -16.64
C ASP A 69 54.94 -6.01 -15.99
N ALA A 70 55.93 -5.62 -15.19
CA ALA A 70 55.97 -4.32 -14.54
C ALA A 70 56.00 -3.13 -15.52
N LYS A 71 56.30 -3.33 -16.81
CA LYS A 71 56.26 -2.26 -17.82
C LYS A 71 54.87 -1.97 -18.35
N LYS A 72 53.90 -2.86 -18.12
CA LYS A 72 52.51 -2.71 -18.57
C LYS A 72 51.57 -2.52 -17.40
N SER A 73 50.68 -1.53 -17.50
CA SER A 73 49.63 -1.31 -16.51
C SER A 73 48.54 -2.35 -16.67
N THR A 74 48.33 -3.19 -15.65
CA THR A 74 47.32 -4.25 -15.68
C THR A 74 46.19 -3.96 -14.70
N LEU A 75 44.94 -4.05 -15.18
CA LEU A 75 43.74 -3.97 -14.36
C LEU A 75 43.16 -5.37 -14.15
N MET A 76 43.16 -5.82 -12.90
CA MET A 76 42.52 -7.05 -12.45
C MET A 76 41.10 -6.75 -11.96
N ILE A 77 40.09 -7.46 -12.46
CA ILE A 77 38.70 -7.36 -12.01
C ILE A 77 38.28 -8.71 -11.46
N PHE A 78 37.98 -8.78 -10.15
CA PHE A 78 37.55 -10.00 -9.47
C PHE A 78 36.03 -9.97 -9.24
N GLU A 79 35.31 -10.93 -9.82
CA GLU A 79 33.84 -10.93 -9.86
C GLU A 79 33.21 -11.84 -8.80
N ASP A 80 32.71 -11.22 -7.72
CA ASP A 80 31.90 -11.82 -6.63
C ASP A 80 32.45 -13.15 -6.08
N LEU A 81 33.78 -13.23 -5.99
CA LEU A 81 34.48 -14.46 -5.61
C LEU A 81 34.46 -14.72 -4.11
N TYR A 82 33.74 -13.96 -3.29
CA TYR A 82 33.82 -14.06 -1.81
C TYR A 82 33.49 -15.46 -1.28
N SER A 83 32.54 -16.13 -1.93
CA SER A 83 32.11 -17.48 -1.55
C SER A 83 33.09 -18.58 -1.97
N ASP A 84 34.15 -18.25 -2.71
CA ASP A 84 35.15 -19.23 -3.12
C ASP A 84 36.02 -19.71 -1.95
N PRO A 85 36.55 -20.95 -2.02
CA PRO A 85 37.34 -21.55 -0.96
C PRO A 85 38.50 -20.65 -0.47
N PRO A 86 38.94 -20.79 0.80
CA PRO A 86 40.05 -20.00 1.35
C PRO A 86 41.33 -20.03 0.51
N ALA A 87 41.59 -21.12 -0.23
CA ALA A 87 42.70 -21.23 -1.16
C ALA A 87 42.63 -20.19 -2.30
N ILE A 88 41.44 -19.89 -2.82
CA ILE A 88 41.21 -18.86 -3.84
C ILE A 88 41.31 -17.47 -3.21
N GLN A 89 40.69 -17.24 -2.05
CA GLN A 89 40.81 -15.95 -1.34
C GLN A 89 42.28 -15.57 -1.11
N LYS A 90 43.11 -16.53 -0.68
CA LYS A 90 44.55 -16.36 -0.47
C LYS A 90 45.30 -15.92 -1.74
N LYS A 91 44.83 -16.27 -2.93
CA LYS A 91 45.41 -15.81 -4.21
C LYS A 91 45.04 -14.36 -4.53
N ILE A 92 43.91 -13.85 -4.02
CA ILE A 92 43.41 -12.50 -4.29
C ILE A 92 44.06 -11.45 -3.37
N ILE A 93 44.30 -11.80 -2.08
CA ILE A 93 44.87 -10.87 -1.07
C ILE A 93 46.11 -10.09 -1.55
N PRO A 94 47.10 -10.69 -2.24
CA PRO A 94 48.29 -9.99 -2.73
C PRO A 94 48.01 -8.80 -3.68
N PHE A 95 46.85 -8.79 -4.35
CA PHE A 95 46.44 -7.73 -5.27
C PHE A 95 45.87 -6.49 -4.59
N PHE A 96 45.62 -6.55 -3.27
CA PHE A 96 45.08 -5.46 -2.46
C PHE A 96 46.01 -5.02 -1.33
N SER A 97 47.15 -5.68 -1.13
CA SER A 97 48.12 -5.26 -0.12
C SER A 97 49.02 -4.15 -0.68
N ARG A 98 48.91 -2.94 -0.14
CA ARG A 98 49.67 -1.74 -0.58
C ARG A 98 51.18 -2.00 -0.61
N GLY A 99 51.85 -1.50 -1.65
CA GLY A 99 53.31 -1.52 -1.78
C GLY A 99 53.94 -2.82 -2.28
N ARG A 100 53.15 -3.85 -2.66
CA ARG A 100 53.69 -5.18 -3.05
C ARG A 100 53.51 -5.58 -4.51
N HIS A 101 52.96 -4.70 -5.34
CA HIS A 101 52.83 -4.88 -6.78
C HIS A 101 53.01 -3.54 -7.50
N GLN A 102 53.75 -3.52 -8.62
CA GLN A 102 53.96 -2.33 -9.45
C GLN A 102 53.05 -2.39 -10.68
N ASN A 103 52.43 -1.27 -11.05
CA ASN A 103 51.60 -1.15 -12.25
C ASN A 103 50.42 -2.14 -12.33
N ILE A 104 49.95 -2.68 -11.21
CA ILE A 104 48.72 -3.46 -11.13
C ILE A 104 47.68 -2.65 -10.38
N SER A 105 46.51 -2.47 -10.99
CA SER A 105 45.31 -1.94 -10.35
C SER A 105 44.29 -3.06 -10.20
N SER A 106 43.50 -3.02 -9.12
CA SER A 106 42.59 -4.11 -8.77
C SER A 106 41.20 -3.59 -8.45
N ILE A 107 40.18 -4.24 -8.99
CA ILE A 107 38.76 -4.02 -8.68
C ILE A 107 38.21 -5.32 -8.12
N TYR A 108 37.56 -5.24 -6.97
CA TYR A 108 36.80 -6.36 -6.41
C TYR A 108 35.33 -6.00 -6.42
N THR A 109 34.51 -6.75 -7.16
CA THR A 109 33.06 -6.55 -7.17
C THR A 109 32.41 -7.58 -6.26
N ALA A 110 31.48 -7.16 -5.41
CA ALA A 110 30.73 -8.08 -4.55
C ALA A 110 29.30 -7.59 -4.38
N GLN A 111 28.37 -8.51 -4.13
CA GLN A 111 26.97 -8.14 -3.88
C GLN A 111 26.75 -7.49 -2.50
N LYS A 112 27.65 -7.72 -1.54
CA LYS A 112 27.52 -7.21 -0.17
C LYS A 112 28.86 -6.66 0.32
N PHE A 113 28.93 -5.35 0.55
CA PHE A 113 30.14 -4.68 1.03
C PHE A 113 30.73 -5.32 2.30
N HIS A 114 29.88 -5.65 3.28
CA HIS A 114 30.31 -6.27 4.54
C HIS A 114 30.84 -7.70 4.40
N LYS A 115 30.61 -8.35 3.25
CA LYS A 115 31.25 -9.62 2.92
C LYS A 115 32.65 -9.42 2.32
N ILE A 116 32.99 -8.22 1.84
CA ILE A 116 34.34 -7.98 1.32
C ILE A 116 35.34 -8.09 2.48
N PRO A 117 36.42 -8.90 2.33
CA PRO A 117 37.48 -9.03 3.34
C PRO A 117 37.98 -7.66 3.83
N ILE A 118 38.22 -7.57 5.14
CA ILE A 118 38.64 -6.31 5.81
C ILE A 118 39.89 -5.73 5.13
N ASP A 119 40.89 -6.57 4.86
CA ASP A 119 42.13 -6.18 4.18
C ASP A 119 41.87 -5.44 2.86
N PHE A 120 40.82 -5.80 2.11
CA PHE A 120 40.53 -5.18 0.82
C PHE A 120 39.88 -3.81 1.04
N ARG A 121 38.99 -3.72 2.04
CA ARG A 121 38.28 -2.48 2.39
C ARG A 121 39.24 -1.42 2.93
N GLU A 122 40.17 -1.81 3.79
CA GLU A 122 41.14 -0.89 4.41
C GLU A 122 42.19 -0.38 3.42
N ASN A 123 42.51 -1.16 2.38
CA ASN A 123 43.47 -0.76 1.36
C ASN A 123 42.84 -0.10 0.13
N ALA A 124 41.51 -0.08 0.02
CA ALA A 124 40.81 0.52 -1.10
C ALA A 124 41.15 2.02 -1.24
N THR A 125 41.27 2.48 -2.50
CA THR A 125 41.40 3.90 -2.83
C THR A 125 40.06 4.49 -3.26
N HIS A 126 39.21 3.66 -3.86
CA HIS A 126 37.89 4.02 -4.33
C HIS A 126 36.89 2.94 -3.91
N ILE A 127 35.73 3.36 -3.43
CA ILE A 127 34.58 2.50 -3.20
C ILE A 127 33.51 2.92 -4.20
N VAL A 128 33.10 2.00 -5.06
CA VAL A 128 32.04 2.24 -6.05
C VAL A 128 30.77 1.54 -5.58
N LEU A 129 29.75 2.33 -5.28
CA LEU A 129 28.43 1.82 -4.92
C LEU A 129 27.56 1.81 -6.16
N CYS A 130 26.94 0.67 -6.45
CA CYS A 130 26.04 0.45 -7.58
C CYS A 130 24.80 -0.32 -7.10
N ASN A 131 23.66 -0.12 -7.77
CA ASN A 131 22.41 -0.85 -7.54
C ASN A 131 21.88 -0.75 -6.08
N GLY A 132 21.07 0.28 -5.81
CA GLY A 132 20.46 0.53 -4.49
C GLY A 132 19.37 -0.49 -4.09
N GLY A 133 18.74 -0.28 -2.93
CA GLY A 133 17.65 -1.17 -2.44
C GLY A 133 17.96 -1.96 -1.16
N GLY A 134 19.14 -1.78 -0.57
CA GLY A 134 19.50 -2.33 0.73
C GLY A 134 18.98 -1.52 1.92
N SER A 135 19.29 -1.96 3.14
CA SER A 135 18.95 -1.21 4.36
C SER A 135 19.73 0.11 4.43
N ILE A 136 19.02 1.23 4.62
CA ILE A 136 19.62 2.56 4.83
C ILE A 136 20.62 2.54 5.99
N ARG A 137 20.36 1.74 7.03
CA ARG A 137 21.29 1.59 8.16
C ARG A 137 22.61 0.97 7.72
N LYS A 138 22.57 -0.15 7.00
CA LYS A 138 23.79 -0.81 6.47
C LYS A 138 24.55 0.07 5.49
N LEU A 139 23.84 0.89 4.70
CA LEU A 139 24.49 1.85 3.81
C LEU A 139 25.15 2.99 4.60
N ALA A 140 24.50 3.49 5.65
CA ALA A 140 25.08 4.47 6.56
C ALA A 140 26.35 3.93 7.24
N ASP A 141 26.38 2.65 7.64
CA ASP A 141 27.57 2.02 8.22
C ASP A 141 28.76 2.02 7.24
N ILE A 142 28.52 1.90 5.93
CA ILE A 142 29.55 1.96 4.89
C ILE A 142 30.06 3.40 4.73
N ILE A 143 29.16 4.39 4.81
CA ILE A 143 29.44 5.79 4.49
C ILE A 143 30.07 6.53 5.68
N ALA A 144 29.66 6.21 6.90
CA ALA A 144 30.04 6.93 8.12
C ALA A 144 31.54 7.22 8.27
N PRO A 145 32.47 6.34 7.86
CA PRO A 145 33.91 6.63 7.97
C PRO A 145 34.41 7.75 7.05
N TYR A 146 33.65 8.07 5.99
CA TYR A 146 34.11 8.90 4.86
C TYR A 146 33.41 10.25 4.74
N THR A 147 32.46 10.57 5.63
CA THR A 147 31.72 11.83 5.65
C THR A 147 31.72 12.43 7.06
N ASP A 148 31.75 13.75 7.17
CA ASP A 148 31.55 14.45 8.45
C ASP A 148 30.07 14.81 8.70
N ALA A 149 29.24 14.74 7.66
CA ALA A 149 27.80 14.91 7.78
C ALA A 149 27.07 13.64 8.29
N ASP A 150 25.82 13.80 8.76
CA ASP A 150 24.97 12.72 9.29
C ASP A 150 24.92 11.51 8.32
N PRO A 151 25.52 10.36 8.69
CA PRO A 151 25.64 9.21 7.81
C PRO A 151 24.30 8.62 7.37
N HIS A 152 23.24 8.75 8.18
CA HIS A 152 21.90 8.30 7.81
C HIS A 152 21.24 9.23 6.79
N MET A 153 21.49 10.54 6.86
CA MET A 153 21.02 11.47 5.83
C MET A 153 21.78 11.28 4.51
N VAL A 154 23.11 11.14 4.58
CA VAL A 154 23.95 10.87 3.40
C VAL A 154 23.57 9.53 2.76
N ALA A 155 23.32 8.48 3.57
CA ALA A 155 22.85 7.20 3.06
C ALA A 155 21.52 7.31 2.31
N LYS A 156 20.60 8.19 2.73
CA LYS A 156 19.35 8.43 1.99
C LYS A 156 19.58 9.10 0.63
N ILE A 157 20.50 10.09 0.57
CA ILE A 157 20.88 10.74 -0.71
C ILE A 157 21.48 9.72 -1.65
N ILE A 158 22.48 8.99 -1.17
CA ILE A 158 23.21 7.99 -1.94
C ILE A 158 22.27 6.88 -2.41
N ASP A 159 21.41 6.31 -1.56
CA ASP A 159 20.41 5.30 -1.98
C ASP A 159 19.47 5.84 -3.06
N GLY A 160 19.12 7.13 -3.01
CA GLY A 160 18.32 7.82 -4.04
C GLY A 160 18.98 7.78 -5.42
N TYR A 161 20.26 8.16 -5.52
CA TYR A 161 21.04 8.10 -6.76
C TYR A 161 21.22 6.65 -7.24
N LEU A 162 21.57 5.73 -6.33
CA LEU A 162 21.78 4.32 -6.66
C LEU A 162 20.53 3.63 -7.22
N ARG A 163 19.32 3.99 -6.73
CA ARG A 163 18.04 3.49 -7.27
C ARG A 163 17.70 4.03 -8.65
N GLN A 164 18.24 5.19 -9.01
CA GLN A 164 18.11 5.78 -10.34
C GLN A 164 19.10 5.17 -11.35
N LYS A 165 19.82 4.11 -10.98
CA LYS A 165 20.89 3.45 -11.76
C LYS A 165 22.11 4.34 -11.99
N GLU A 166 22.27 5.38 -11.17
CA GLU A 166 23.55 6.06 -11.04
C GLU A 166 24.50 5.22 -10.15
N PHE A 167 25.79 5.53 -10.20
CA PHE A 167 26.77 4.97 -9.27
C PHE A 167 27.50 6.08 -8.53
N ILE A 168 27.81 5.83 -7.27
CA ILE A 168 28.53 6.76 -6.40
C ILE A 168 29.96 6.27 -6.23
N VAL A 169 30.91 7.16 -6.44
CA VAL A 169 32.33 6.91 -6.20
C VAL A 169 32.74 7.66 -4.95
N ILE A 170 33.21 6.91 -3.95
CA ILE A 170 33.84 7.43 -2.74
C ILE A 170 35.35 7.32 -2.94
N ASN A 171 36.03 8.44 -3.13
CA ASN A 171 37.48 8.53 -3.17
C ASN A 171 38.02 8.70 -1.74
N VAL A 172 38.59 7.62 -1.22
CA VAL A 172 39.09 7.53 0.17
C VAL A 172 40.35 8.37 0.38
N ASN A 173 41.03 8.76 -0.69
CA ASN A 173 42.25 9.56 -0.62
C ASN A 173 41.99 11.07 -0.59
N LYS A 174 40.74 11.52 -0.76
CA LYS A 174 40.35 12.93 -0.65
C LYS A 174 39.88 13.27 0.77
N PRO A 175 39.94 14.57 1.17
CA PRO A 175 39.25 15.03 2.37
C PRO A 175 37.78 14.65 2.34
N ARG A 176 37.19 14.35 3.51
CA ARG A 176 35.80 13.86 3.64
C ARG A 176 34.75 14.76 2.96
N SER A 177 34.98 16.07 2.93
CA SER A 177 34.14 17.06 2.25
C SER A 177 34.12 16.93 0.72
N GLU A 178 35.14 16.28 0.13
CA GLU A 178 35.35 16.13 -1.32
C GLU A 178 35.43 14.66 -1.76
N SER A 179 35.22 13.72 -0.84
CA SER A 179 35.37 12.28 -1.08
C SER A 179 34.29 11.73 -2.02
N PHE A 180 33.16 12.41 -2.21
CA PHE A 180 32.02 11.85 -2.94
C PHE A 180 31.88 12.45 -4.35
N SER A 181 31.55 11.58 -5.30
CA SER A 181 31.19 11.98 -6.66
C SER A 181 30.06 11.09 -7.21
N LEU A 182 29.18 11.70 -7.98
CA LEU A 182 28.26 11.01 -8.86
C LEU A 182 29.06 10.61 -10.10
N ARG A 183 29.09 9.31 -10.40
CA ARG A 183 30.00 8.75 -11.39
C ARG A 183 31.45 9.13 -11.07
N TRP A 184 32.29 9.30 -12.10
CA TRP A 184 33.72 9.58 -11.93
C TRP A 184 34.08 11.06 -11.99
N ASP A 185 33.22 11.89 -12.57
CA ASP A 185 33.55 13.22 -13.06
C ASP A 185 32.68 14.33 -12.47
N SER A 186 31.63 13.98 -11.73
CA SER A 186 30.68 14.94 -11.16
C SER A 186 30.80 14.96 -9.64
N PRO A 187 31.54 15.92 -9.03
CA PRO A 187 31.64 16.04 -7.58
C PRO A 187 30.26 16.11 -6.92
N LEU A 188 30.09 15.39 -5.82
CA LEU A 188 28.86 15.35 -5.06
C LEU A 188 29.07 16.06 -3.73
N ASP A 189 28.62 17.31 -3.67
CA ASP A 189 28.66 18.12 -2.46
C ASP A 189 27.56 17.65 -1.50
N LEU A 190 27.93 16.77 -0.57
CA LEU A 190 26.98 16.15 0.35
C LEU A 190 26.34 17.15 1.31
N GLU A 191 27.04 18.22 1.68
CA GLU A 191 26.46 19.25 2.55
C GLU A 191 25.42 20.05 1.78
N LYS A 192 25.72 20.48 0.55
CA LYS A 192 24.71 21.10 -0.32
C LYS A 192 23.58 20.16 -0.68
N GLU A 193 23.82 18.86 -0.82
CA GLU A 193 22.75 17.87 -1.05
C GLU A 193 21.94 17.62 0.21
N ILE A 194 22.53 17.70 1.41
CA ILE A 194 21.82 17.61 2.69
C ILE A 194 21.02 18.89 2.94
N GLU A 195 21.59 20.06 2.66
CA GLU A 195 20.90 21.35 2.68
C GLU A 195 19.81 21.37 1.64
N ALA A 196 20.08 20.97 0.40
CA ALA A 196 19.08 20.78 -0.63
C ALA A 196 18.08 19.70 -0.22
N LEU A 197 18.41 18.68 0.57
CA LEU A 197 17.46 17.74 1.18
C LEU A 197 16.73 18.29 2.39
N LYS A 198 17.26 19.28 3.10
CA LYS A 198 16.62 19.99 4.22
C LYS A 198 15.67 21.06 3.68
N ASP A 199 16.06 21.72 2.60
CA ASP A 199 15.29 22.64 1.78
C ASP A 199 14.32 21.88 0.85
N ASN A 200 14.66 20.67 0.41
CA ASN A 200 13.73 19.69 -0.20
C ASN A 200 12.97 18.91 0.89
N LYS A 201 13.30 18.99 2.19
CA LYS A 201 12.38 18.60 3.28
C LYS A 201 11.43 19.75 3.59
N GLN A 202 11.81 20.99 3.29
CA GLN A 202 10.95 22.18 3.22
C GLN A 202 10.21 22.32 1.87
N GLY A 203 10.62 21.62 0.80
CA GLY A 203 10.11 21.82 -0.57
C GLY A 203 9.87 20.58 -1.45
N ASN A 204 10.17 19.36 -0.99
CA ASN A 204 10.22 18.14 -1.82
C ASN A 204 10.20 16.83 -0.98
N GLN A 205 9.16 16.65 -0.17
CA GLN A 205 8.64 15.30 0.04
C GLN A 205 7.90 14.77 -1.24
N GLN A 206 8.06 15.50 -2.35
CA GLN A 206 7.26 15.58 -3.57
C GLN A 206 7.90 14.76 -4.66
N ASN A 207 7.54 13.47 -4.61
CA ASN A 207 7.58 12.45 -5.66
C ASN A 207 8.78 11.48 -5.59
N GLN A 208 8.52 10.18 -5.36
CA GLN A 208 8.71 9.14 -6.42
C GLN A 208 8.29 7.70 -6.03
N CYS A 209 7.07 7.33 -6.40
CA CYS A 209 6.46 6.07 -6.82
C CYS A 209 5.15 6.66 -7.38
N ASP A 210 4.84 6.59 -8.66
CA ASP A 210 4.69 5.38 -9.43
C ASP A 210 5.05 5.66 -10.88
N LYS A 211 5.66 4.65 -11.51
CA LYS A 211 5.40 4.41 -12.94
C LYS A 211 4.43 3.26 -13.00
N ASN A 212 3.15 3.60 -13.00
CA ASN A 212 2.17 3.13 -13.98
C ASN A 212 0.80 3.69 -13.62
N THR A 213 0.49 4.86 -14.17
CA THR A 213 -0.82 5.22 -14.74
C THR A 213 -0.70 6.62 -15.35
N SER A 214 -0.56 6.65 -16.66
CA SER A 214 -0.55 7.86 -17.48
C SER A 214 -1.97 8.43 -17.62
N GLY A 215 -2.17 9.70 -17.29
CA GLY A 215 -3.40 10.43 -17.60
C GLY A 215 -3.30 11.96 -17.41
N PRO A 216 -4.20 12.75 -18.03
CA PRO A 216 -4.18 14.23 -18.09
C PRO A 216 -4.06 14.96 -16.75
N LEU A 217 -4.44 14.30 -15.65
CA LEU A 217 -4.33 14.80 -14.27
C LEU A 217 -2.88 15.09 -13.86
N TYR A 218 -1.90 14.27 -14.28
CA TYR A 218 -0.47 14.46 -13.97
C TYR A 218 0.06 15.79 -14.53
N TRP A 219 -0.41 16.17 -15.72
CA TRP A 219 -0.03 17.43 -16.37
C TRP A 219 -0.71 18.66 -15.73
N GLN A 220 -1.96 18.52 -15.28
CA GLN A 220 -2.67 19.57 -14.54
C GLN A 220 -2.04 19.82 -13.16
N LEU A 221 -1.61 18.76 -12.45
CA LEU A 221 -0.92 18.85 -11.16
C LEU A 221 0.49 19.45 -11.27
N ARG A 222 1.23 19.18 -12.36
CA ARG A 222 2.53 19.82 -12.64
C ARG A 222 2.40 21.32 -12.93
N LYS A 223 1.30 21.73 -13.57
CA LYS A 223 0.96 23.13 -13.82
C LYS A 223 0.62 23.86 -12.51
N LEU A 224 -0.11 23.21 -11.61
CA LEU A 224 -0.36 23.68 -10.24
C LEU A 224 0.95 23.82 -9.43
N LYS A 225 1.85 22.83 -9.45
CA LYS A 225 3.15 22.86 -8.74
C LYS A 225 4.04 24.04 -9.19
N ARG A 226 4.05 24.41 -10.47
CA ARG A 226 4.80 25.58 -10.97
C ARG A 226 4.22 26.93 -10.56
N VAL A 227 2.90 27.02 -10.32
CA VAL A 227 2.22 28.25 -9.94
C VAL A 227 2.30 28.51 -8.43
N MET A 228 2.41 27.45 -7.61
CA MET A 228 2.42 27.56 -6.13
C MET A 228 3.80 27.84 -5.49
N CYS A 229 4.91 27.74 -6.23
CA CYS A 229 6.27 27.96 -5.68
C CYS A 229 6.70 29.45 -5.59
N LYS A 230 5.82 30.40 -5.94
CA LYS A 230 6.02 31.83 -5.64
C LYS A 230 5.10 32.19 -4.47
N LYS A 231 5.55 33.02 -3.52
CA LYS A 231 4.76 33.63 -2.43
C LYS A 231 3.58 34.45 -2.99
N ILE A 232 2.59 33.76 -3.54
CA ILE A 232 1.36 34.30 -4.11
C ILE A 232 0.26 33.49 -3.44
N ILE A 233 -0.52 34.15 -2.59
CA ILE A 233 -1.81 33.62 -2.14
C ILE A 233 -2.64 33.47 -3.41
N LEU A 234 -2.79 32.25 -3.92
CA LEU A 234 -3.60 32.00 -5.10
C LEU A 234 -5.08 32.12 -4.67
N PRO A 235 -5.82 33.15 -5.13
CA PRO A 235 -7.18 33.42 -4.66
C PRO A 235 -8.19 32.31 -5.01
N TYR A 236 -7.79 31.32 -5.82
CA TYR A 236 -8.62 30.19 -6.22
C TYR A 236 -8.54 29.00 -5.25
N CYS A 237 -7.43 28.82 -4.51
CA CYS A 237 -7.26 27.69 -3.60
C CYS A 237 -8.07 27.84 -2.30
N SER A 238 -8.35 29.07 -1.88
CA SER A 238 -9.22 29.34 -0.72
C SER A 238 -10.70 29.00 -0.96
N LYS A 239 -11.11 28.71 -2.20
CA LYS A 239 -12.45 28.21 -2.53
C LYS A 239 -12.59 26.69 -2.46
N ILE A 240 -11.49 25.96 -2.29
CA ILE A 240 -11.51 24.50 -2.26
C ILE A 240 -12.04 24.04 -0.90
N ILE A 241 -13.23 23.43 -0.93
CA ILE A 241 -13.93 22.90 0.26
C ILE A 241 -13.82 21.37 0.32
N TYR A 242 -13.67 20.71 -0.83
CA TYR A 242 -13.55 19.27 -0.95
C TYR A 242 -12.28 18.90 -1.72
N LEU A 243 -11.48 18.00 -1.16
CA LEU A 243 -10.26 17.52 -1.79
C LEU A 243 -10.05 16.02 -1.53
N LYS A 244 -9.98 15.25 -2.62
CA LYS A 244 -9.65 13.82 -2.59
C LYS A 244 -8.37 13.57 -3.37
N LEU A 245 -7.38 12.96 -2.71
CA LEU A 245 -6.07 12.66 -3.27
C LEU A 245 -5.72 11.16 -3.13
N ALA A 246 -6.73 10.30 -3.02
CA ALA A 246 -6.57 8.88 -2.73
C ALA A 246 -5.65 8.13 -3.72
N GLY A 247 -4.81 7.24 -3.20
CA GLY A 247 -3.91 6.37 -3.96
C GLY A 247 -2.69 7.06 -4.56
N LEU A 248 -2.43 8.33 -4.20
CA LEU A 248 -1.32 9.10 -4.76
C LEU A 248 -0.09 9.04 -3.85
N LYS A 249 1.11 9.08 -4.44
CA LYS A 249 2.31 9.42 -3.68
C LYS A 249 2.36 10.92 -3.44
N ILE A 250 2.08 11.33 -2.21
CA ILE A 250 2.03 12.72 -1.76
C ILE A 250 3.17 12.94 -0.78
N SER A 251 3.68 14.14 -0.85
CA SER A 251 4.73 14.73 -0.05
C SER A 251 4.21 15.45 1.17
N ASP A 252 4.93 15.52 2.30
CA ASP A 252 4.66 16.58 3.27
C ASP A 252 4.71 17.95 2.61
N ALA A 253 5.79 18.32 1.91
CA ALA A 253 5.85 19.63 1.26
C ALA A 253 4.61 19.95 0.37
N LEU A 254 4.10 19.01 -0.43
CA LEU A 254 2.85 19.19 -1.18
C LEU A 254 1.64 19.30 -0.26
N LEU A 255 1.48 18.35 0.67
CA LEU A 255 0.32 18.26 1.53
C LEU A 255 0.25 19.47 2.45
N SER A 256 1.34 19.83 3.12
CA SER A 256 1.52 21.07 3.87
C SER A 256 1.21 22.32 3.04
N THR A 257 1.68 22.41 1.79
CA THR A 257 1.36 23.54 0.91
C THR A 257 -0.14 23.60 0.60
N ILE A 258 -0.76 22.45 0.35
CA ILE A 258 -2.21 22.32 0.12
C ILE A 258 -2.98 22.75 1.38
N LEU A 259 -2.63 22.21 2.56
CA LEU A 259 -3.29 22.52 3.82
C LEU A 259 -3.19 24.02 4.15
N TYR A 260 -2.01 24.61 3.93
CA TYR A 260 -1.79 26.05 4.10
C TYR A 260 -2.63 26.90 3.12
N SER A 261 -2.73 26.47 1.86
CA SER A 261 -3.39 27.24 0.79
C SER A 261 -4.91 27.05 0.76
N CYS A 262 -5.42 25.95 1.29
CA CYS A 262 -6.82 25.54 1.30
C CYS A 262 -7.42 25.63 2.71
N SER A 263 -7.40 26.81 3.32
CA SER A 263 -7.86 27.02 4.70
C SER A 263 -9.37 26.82 4.91
N ASN A 264 -10.17 26.77 3.83
CA ASN A 264 -11.62 26.52 3.88
C ASN A 264 -11.99 25.05 3.60
N LEU A 265 -11.04 24.13 3.72
CA LEU A 265 -11.28 22.73 3.45
C LEU A 265 -12.21 22.11 4.50
N ASN A 266 -13.33 21.54 4.06
CA ASN A 266 -14.26 20.78 4.90
C ASN A 266 -14.07 19.27 4.74
N PHE A 267 -13.63 18.80 3.57
CA PHE A 267 -13.43 17.39 3.26
C PHE A 267 -12.01 17.14 2.73
N LEU A 268 -11.27 16.26 3.40
CA LEU A 268 -9.95 15.80 2.99
C LEU A 268 -9.92 14.27 2.99
N ILE A 269 -9.66 13.68 1.83
CA ILE A 269 -9.57 12.22 1.66
C ILE A 269 -8.19 11.88 1.11
N LEU A 270 -7.40 11.15 1.90
CA LEU A 270 -6.04 10.71 1.59
C LEU A 270 -5.93 9.18 1.48
N ASP A 271 -7.03 8.44 1.40
CA ASP A 271 -7.07 6.97 1.38
C ASP A 271 -5.99 6.34 0.50
N ARG A 272 -5.25 5.36 1.02
CA ARG A 272 -4.17 4.63 0.35
C ARG A 272 -3.07 5.54 -0.22
N SER A 273 -3.00 6.80 0.19
CA SER A 273 -1.93 7.72 -0.22
C SER A 273 -0.70 7.51 0.67
N TYR A 274 0.47 7.76 0.11
CA TYR A 274 1.72 7.43 0.78
C TYR A 274 2.84 8.40 0.40
N GLY A 275 3.96 8.38 1.11
CA GLY A 275 5.10 9.29 0.86
C GLY A 275 5.12 10.55 1.72
N PHE A 276 4.08 10.77 2.53
CA PHE A 276 4.02 11.80 3.58
C PHE A 276 4.23 11.13 4.95
N THR A 277 4.73 11.90 5.91
CA THR A 277 4.98 11.50 7.29
C THR A 277 3.86 12.00 8.22
N ASN A 278 4.04 11.89 9.53
CA ASN A 278 3.11 12.42 10.53
C ASN A 278 2.97 13.95 10.50
N ILE A 279 3.93 14.69 9.93
CA ILE A 279 4.00 16.16 10.02
C ILE A 279 2.77 16.87 9.42
N PRO A 280 2.34 16.60 8.18
CA PRO A 280 1.21 17.31 7.58
C PRO A 280 -0.10 16.97 8.26
N ILE A 281 -0.22 15.76 8.81
CA ILE A 281 -1.40 15.34 9.55
C ILE A 281 -1.53 16.17 10.83
N ILE A 282 -0.43 16.46 11.52
CA ILE A 282 -0.40 17.40 12.64
C ILE A 282 -0.78 18.82 12.19
N GLU A 283 -0.33 19.22 11.00
CA GLU A 283 -0.62 20.54 10.43
C GLU A 283 -2.08 20.74 10.00
N ILE A 284 -2.85 19.66 9.78
CA ILE A 284 -4.29 19.73 9.49
C ILE A 284 -5.00 20.56 10.56
N ALA A 285 -4.75 20.29 11.84
CA ALA A 285 -5.40 21.05 12.92
C ALA A 285 -4.96 22.51 13.01
N LYS A 286 -3.78 22.84 12.45
CA LYS A 286 -3.29 24.21 12.44
C LYS A 286 -3.89 25.04 11.31
N TYR A 287 -4.07 24.45 10.12
CA TYR A 287 -4.44 25.19 8.91
C TYR A 287 -5.85 24.92 8.39
N CYS A 288 -6.46 23.78 8.74
CA CYS A 288 -7.79 23.38 8.27
C CYS A 288 -8.78 23.30 9.44
N SER A 289 -9.00 24.42 10.13
CA SER A 289 -9.90 24.50 11.30
C SER A 289 -11.38 24.24 10.98
N LYS A 290 -11.77 24.35 9.70
CA LYS A 290 -13.12 24.06 9.19
C LYS A 290 -13.30 22.61 8.75
N LEU A 291 -12.28 21.75 8.91
CA LEU A 291 -12.34 20.38 8.45
C LEU A 291 -13.42 19.60 9.24
N LEU A 292 -14.37 19.04 8.50
CA LEU A 292 -15.47 18.23 9.02
C LEU A 292 -15.27 16.74 8.71
N HIS A 293 -14.55 16.41 7.65
CA HIS A 293 -14.37 15.05 7.19
C HIS A 293 -12.92 14.78 6.84
N LEU A 294 -12.33 13.80 7.52
CA LEU A 294 -10.99 13.32 7.27
C LEU A 294 -10.99 11.81 7.06
N SER A 295 -10.45 11.37 5.93
CA SER A 295 -10.26 9.95 5.66
C SER A 295 -8.78 9.66 5.37
N LEU A 296 -8.23 8.74 6.16
CA LEU A 296 -6.83 8.30 6.13
C LEU A 296 -6.74 6.79 5.92
N ASP A 297 -7.74 6.16 5.30
CA ASP A 297 -7.82 4.71 5.09
C ASP A 297 -6.50 4.14 4.53
N ALA A 298 -5.97 3.10 5.16
CA ALA A 298 -4.76 2.38 4.76
C ALA A 298 -3.52 3.28 4.47
N CYS A 299 -3.37 4.38 5.22
CA CYS A 299 -2.21 5.27 5.19
C CYS A 299 -1.11 4.77 6.16
N THR A 300 -0.34 3.76 5.75
CA THR A 300 0.57 3.00 6.64
C THR A 300 1.71 3.77 7.30
N ALA A 301 1.93 5.03 6.94
CA ALA A 301 2.99 5.89 7.50
C ALA A 301 2.55 6.67 8.76
N ILE A 302 1.26 6.60 9.10
CA ILE A 302 0.65 7.34 10.20
C ILE A 302 0.85 6.60 11.52
N THR A 303 1.23 7.34 12.56
CA THR A 303 1.34 6.81 13.93
C THR A 303 0.55 7.67 14.91
N ASP A 304 0.26 7.09 16.08
CA ASP A 304 -0.27 7.75 17.28
C ASP A 304 0.21 9.20 17.53
N ARG A 305 1.48 9.51 17.25
CA ARG A 305 2.07 10.85 17.46
C ARG A 305 1.43 11.96 16.63
N CYS A 306 0.83 11.66 15.48
CA CYS A 306 0.20 12.71 14.66
C CYS A 306 -1.21 13.09 15.15
N ILE A 307 -1.77 12.28 16.05
CA ILE A 307 -3.18 12.31 16.48
C ILE A 307 -3.40 13.25 17.68
N ILE A 308 -2.31 13.79 18.23
CA ILE A 308 -2.27 14.59 19.46
C ILE A 308 -3.04 15.93 19.33
N ARG A 309 -3.32 16.37 18.10
CA ARG A 309 -4.02 17.62 17.81
C ARG A 309 -4.94 17.45 16.60
N PHE A 310 -6.12 16.86 16.77
CA PHE A 310 -7.13 16.85 15.71
C PHE A 310 -8.09 18.04 15.79
N CYS A 311 -8.77 18.33 14.67
CA CYS A 311 -9.70 19.45 14.55
C CYS A 311 -10.95 19.23 15.43
N PRO A 312 -11.36 20.20 16.26
CA PRO A 312 -12.51 20.05 17.15
C PRO A 312 -13.86 19.94 16.41
N ASN A 313 -13.91 20.39 15.16
CA ASN A 313 -15.12 20.38 14.33
C ASN A 313 -15.27 19.10 13.50
N LEU A 314 -14.39 18.11 13.69
CA LEU A 314 -14.42 16.91 12.88
C LEU A 314 -15.69 16.09 13.18
N VAL A 315 -16.43 15.77 12.13
CA VAL A 315 -17.69 14.99 12.15
C VAL A 315 -17.46 13.56 11.65
N TYR A 316 -16.54 13.37 10.70
CA TYR A 316 -16.21 12.07 10.12
C TYR A 316 -14.70 11.83 10.19
N LEU A 317 -14.32 10.66 10.73
CA LEU A 317 -12.94 10.20 10.79
C LEU A 317 -12.83 8.74 10.34
N ASN A 318 -12.00 8.49 9.34
CA ASN A 318 -11.64 7.13 8.93
C ASN A 318 -10.15 6.90 9.15
N LEU A 319 -9.85 5.95 10.03
CA LEU A 319 -8.53 5.47 10.41
C LEU A 319 -8.46 3.94 10.22
N ASN A 320 -9.09 3.43 9.17
CA ASN A 320 -9.02 2.02 8.79
C ASN A 320 -7.56 1.62 8.45
N GLY A 321 -7.13 0.46 8.93
CA GLY A 321 -5.88 -0.19 8.52
C GLY A 321 -4.61 0.55 8.94
N GLN A 322 -4.58 1.08 10.16
CA GLN A 322 -3.48 1.89 10.67
C GLN A 322 -2.62 1.09 11.66
N PRO A 323 -1.46 0.55 11.23
CA PRO A 323 -0.71 -0.42 12.02
C PRO A 323 -0.12 0.13 13.32
N PHE A 324 -0.03 1.46 13.47
CA PHE A 324 0.62 2.14 14.61
C PHE A 324 -0.32 3.03 15.41
N ILE A 325 -1.64 2.91 15.22
CA ILE A 325 -2.64 3.58 16.05
C ILE A 325 -2.99 2.68 17.24
N ASN A 326 -3.04 3.27 18.44
CA ASN A 326 -3.29 2.59 19.71
C ASN A 326 -4.44 3.25 20.49
N ASN A 327 -4.86 2.63 21.60
CA ASN A 327 -5.95 3.16 22.43
C ASN A 327 -5.70 4.60 22.91
N GLU A 328 -4.47 4.94 23.30
CA GLU A 328 -4.13 6.27 23.81
C GLU A 328 -4.40 7.38 22.77
N SER A 329 -4.06 7.10 21.51
CA SER A 329 -4.33 8.01 20.39
C SER A 329 -5.83 8.19 20.14
N ILE A 330 -6.63 7.11 20.21
CA ILE A 330 -8.09 7.19 20.08
C ILE A 330 -8.73 7.92 21.28
N CYS A 331 -8.22 7.69 22.50
CA CYS A 331 -8.62 8.45 23.68
C CYS A 331 -8.34 9.95 23.53
N THR A 332 -7.26 10.32 22.84
CA THR A 332 -6.93 11.72 22.54
C THR A 332 -7.88 12.31 21.50
N ILE A 333 -8.27 11.52 20.48
CA ILE A 333 -9.32 11.91 19.52
C ILE A 333 -10.64 12.14 20.24
N ALA A 334 -11.06 11.22 21.11
CA ALA A 334 -12.31 11.33 21.85
C ALA A 334 -12.41 12.62 22.68
N ARG A 335 -11.29 13.10 23.23
CA ARG A 335 -11.23 14.35 24.00
C ARG A 335 -11.22 15.59 23.12
N SER A 336 -10.70 15.49 21.89
CA SER A 336 -10.46 16.65 21.02
C SER A 336 -11.59 16.84 19.99
N CYS A 337 -12.11 15.76 19.42
CA CYS A 337 -13.12 15.74 18.37
C CYS A 337 -14.51 15.46 18.94
N VAL A 338 -15.01 16.35 19.79
CA VAL A 338 -16.28 16.14 20.51
C VAL A 338 -17.51 16.09 19.58
N ASN A 339 -17.41 16.68 18.38
CA ASN A 339 -18.47 16.71 17.37
C ASN A 339 -18.46 15.49 16.44
N LEU A 340 -17.66 14.46 16.74
CA LEU A 340 -17.54 13.29 15.88
C LEU A 340 -18.85 12.52 15.84
N GLN A 341 -19.29 12.17 14.63
CA GLN A 341 -20.52 11.42 14.37
C GLN A 341 -20.23 10.10 13.67
N HIS A 342 -19.14 10.01 12.91
CA HIS A 342 -18.79 8.80 12.15
C HIS A 342 -17.33 8.44 12.36
N LEU A 343 -17.11 7.17 12.74
CA LEU A 343 -15.78 6.63 12.98
C LEU A 343 -15.62 5.27 12.29
N ASP A 344 -14.52 5.12 11.56
CA ASP A 344 -14.04 3.84 11.04
C ASP A 344 -12.68 3.51 11.64
N LEU A 345 -12.60 2.41 12.37
CA LEU A 345 -11.39 1.84 12.98
C LEU A 345 -11.14 0.40 12.53
N SER A 346 -11.70 0.01 11.39
CA SER A 346 -11.54 -1.34 10.86
C SER A 346 -10.07 -1.72 10.63
N PHE A 347 -9.74 -3.00 10.70
CA PHE A 347 -8.40 -3.56 10.47
C PHE A 347 -7.31 -2.98 11.39
N ASN A 348 -7.68 -2.54 12.59
CA ASN A 348 -6.73 -2.12 13.63
C ASN A 348 -6.63 -3.18 14.73
N GLU A 349 -5.64 -4.07 14.63
CA GLU A 349 -5.45 -5.23 15.53
C GLU A 349 -5.13 -4.87 16.99
N ILE A 350 -4.64 -3.65 17.24
CA ILE A 350 -4.18 -3.20 18.57
C ILE A 350 -5.33 -2.62 19.39
N ILE A 351 -6.37 -2.10 18.73
CA ILE A 351 -7.47 -1.37 19.36
C ILE A 351 -8.36 -2.30 20.18
N THR A 352 -8.71 -1.88 21.39
CA THR A 352 -9.56 -2.65 22.32
C THR A 352 -10.79 -1.86 22.76
N ASP A 353 -11.62 -2.47 23.61
CA ASP A 353 -12.80 -1.82 24.19
C ASP A 353 -12.52 -0.43 24.79
N GLU A 354 -11.31 -0.19 25.30
CA GLU A 354 -10.91 1.08 25.91
C GLU A 354 -11.10 2.26 24.94
N ALA A 355 -10.62 2.10 23.70
CA ALA A 355 -10.72 3.13 22.67
C ALA A 355 -12.18 3.44 22.32
N ILE A 356 -13.00 2.40 22.15
CA ILE A 356 -14.41 2.56 21.80
C ILE A 356 -15.20 3.17 22.97
N CYS A 357 -14.90 2.77 24.21
CA CYS A 357 -15.49 3.37 25.40
C CYS A 357 -15.13 4.85 25.53
N ALA A 358 -13.89 5.23 25.18
CA ALA A 358 -13.47 6.62 25.17
C ALA A 358 -14.25 7.43 24.14
N ILE A 359 -14.40 6.93 22.90
CA ILE A 359 -15.19 7.59 21.85
C ILE A 359 -16.65 7.73 22.28
N ALA A 360 -17.28 6.66 22.77
CA ALA A 360 -18.67 6.71 23.24
C ALA A 360 -18.88 7.73 24.39
N THR A 361 -17.83 8.01 25.17
CA THR A 361 -17.89 9.00 26.26
C THR A 361 -17.58 10.42 25.79
N GLY A 362 -16.61 10.59 24.89
CA GLY A 362 -16.13 11.90 24.43
C GLY A 362 -16.92 12.50 23.26
N CYS A 363 -17.61 11.66 22.48
CA CYS A 363 -18.33 12.04 21.28
C CYS A 363 -19.83 11.65 21.42
N PRO A 364 -20.66 12.50 22.05
CA PRO A 364 -22.05 12.15 22.37
C PRO A 364 -22.96 12.02 21.14
N ASP A 365 -22.63 12.70 20.04
CA ASP A 365 -23.42 12.73 18.81
C ASP A 365 -23.07 11.61 17.82
N MET A 366 -22.42 10.54 18.29
CA MET A 366 -22.04 9.41 17.44
C MET A 366 -23.25 8.77 16.75
N GLN A 367 -23.12 8.59 15.44
CA GLN A 367 -24.13 8.03 14.53
C GLN A 367 -23.63 6.79 13.80
N SER A 368 -22.31 6.61 13.65
CA SER A 368 -21.74 5.47 12.92
C SER A 368 -20.47 4.93 13.56
N TYR A 369 -20.46 3.63 13.85
CA TYR A 369 -19.25 2.87 14.16
C TYR A 369 -19.00 1.81 13.08
N ILE A 370 -17.80 1.79 12.53
CA ILE A 370 -17.34 0.76 11.59
C ILE A 370 -16.10 0.09 12.19
N LEU A 371 -16.26 -1.19 12.55
CA LEU A 371 -15.28 -2.00 13.28
C LEU A 371 -15.18 -3.39 12.62
N GLU A 372 -14.55 -3.47 11.45
CA GLU A 372 -14.28 -4.74 10.76
C GLU A 372 -12.91 -5.29 11.19
N GLU A 373 -12.80 -6.60 11.42
CA GLU A 373 -11.56 -7.27 11.84
C GLU A 373 -10.92 -6.64 13.10
N CYS A 374 -11.76 -6.13 14.02
CA CYS A 374 -11.36 -5.61 15.32
C CYS A 374 -11.52 -6.68 16.40
N GLU A 375 -10.71 -7.74 16.35
CA GLU A 375 -10.91 -8.96 17.16
C GLU A 375 -10.90 -8.76 18.69
N ARG A 376 -10.31 -7.66 19.19
CA ARG A 376 -10.21 -7.35 20.62
C ARG A 376 -11.39 -6.50 21.15
N ILE A 377 -12.41 -6.28 20.34
CA ILE A 377 -13.64 -5.59 20.71
C ILE A 377 -14.65 -6.61 21.23
N THR A 378 -15.18 -6.35 22.42
CA THR A 378 -16.06 -7.27 23.14
C THR A 378 -17.38 -6.60 23.49
N ASN A 379 -18.28 -7.35 24.13
CA ASN A 379 -19.55 -6.83 24.63
C ASN A 379 -19.41 -5.59 25.55
N LYS A 380 -18.23 -5.34 26.14
CA LYS A 380 -17.98 -4.18 27.02
C LYS A 380 -18.14 -2.86 26.28
N SER A 381 -17.51 -2.72 25.12
CA SER A 381 -17.62 -1.50 24.31
C SER A 381 -19.04 -1.30 23.80
N ILE A 382 -19.71 -2.36 23.31
CA ILE A 382 -21.10 -2.29 22.85
C ILE A 382 -22.01 -1.83 23.98
N LYS A 383 -21.87 -2.39 25.18
CA LYS A 383 -22.62 -1.95 26.37
C LYS A 383 -22.41 -0.47 26.66
N LYS A 384 -21.18 0.03 26.51
CA LYS A 384 -20.85 1.44 26.73
C LYS A 384 -21.49 2.34 25.66
N ILE A 385 -21.46 1.94 24.39
CA ILE A 385 -22.16 2.65 23.30
C ILE A 385 -23.65 2.72 23.61
N THR A 386 -24.29 1.59 23.94
CA THR A 386 -25.73 1.54 24.27
C THR A 386 -26.12 2.50 25.39
N GLN A 387 -25.25 2.69 26.38
CA GLN A 387 -25.51 3.58 27.52
C GLN A 387 -25.43 5.07 27.17
N LEU A 388 -24.59 5.44 26.20
CA LEU A 388 -24.20 6.83 25.97
C LEU A 388 -24.61 7.38 24.60
N THR A 389 -24.95 6.51 23.66
CA THR A 389 -25.26 6.88 22.27
C THR A 389 -26.67 6.40 21.92
N GLN A 390 -27.57 7.35 21.64
CA GLN A 390 -28.96 7.07 21.23
C GLN A 390 -29.23 7.43 19.76
N ASN A 391 -28.32 8.19 19.15
CA ASN A 391 -28.44 8.68 17.78
C ASN A 391 -27.82 7.73 16.74
N LEU A 392 -27.50 6.49 17.13
CA LEU A 392 -26.82 5.54 16.27
C LEU A 392 -27.68 5.18 15.05
N GLN A 393 -27.09 5.35 13.86
CA GLN A 393 -27.71 5.04 12.56
C GLN A 393 -26.99 3.88 11.85
N LYS A 394 -25.69 3.70 12.08
CA LYS A 394 -24.88 2.68 11.41
C LYS A 394 -23.98 1.94 12.39
N LEU A 395 -24.04 0.62 12.38
CA LEU A 395 -23.15 -0.23 13.14
C LEU A 395 -22.67 -1.38 12.26
N ILE A 396 -21.36 -1.37 11.97
CA ILE A 396 -20.69 -2.46 11.26
C ILE A 396 -19.74 -3.12 12.25
N LEU A 397 -20.00 -4.40 12.52
CA LEU A 397 -19.15 -5.29 13.30
C LEU A 397 -18.91 -6.52 12.40
N THR A 398 -17.72 -6.62 11.80
CA THR A 398 -17.36 -7.78 10.95
C THR A 398 -16.21 -8.52 11.61
N SER A 399 -16.30 -9.84 11.74
CA SER A 399 -15.26 -10.68 12.38
C SER A 399 -14.99 -10.30 13.86
N CYS A 400 -15.96 -9.69 14.54
CA CYS A 400 -15.89 -9.40 15.98
C CYS A 400 -16.46 -10.56 16.80
N TYR A 401 -15.69 -11.65 16.93
CA TYR A 401 -16.17 -12.95 17.41
C TYR A 401 -16.66 -12.99 18.86
N GLU A 402 -16.24 -12.04 19.72
CA GLU A 402 -16.66 -11.98 21.13
C GLU A 402 -17.99 -11.24 21.35
N ILE A 403 -18.62 -10.74 20.28
CA ILE A 403 -19.91 -10.06 20.34
C ILE A 403 -21.05 -11.08 20.38
N THR A 404 -21.97 -10.92 21.34
CA THR A 404 -23.10 -11.83 21.55
C THR A 404 -24.45 -11.18 21.27
N ASP A 405 -25.49 -12.01 21.12
CA ASP A 405 -26.87 -11.56 20.92
C ASP A 405 -27.29 -10.50 21.94
N ASP A 406 -27.01 -10.71 23.24
CA ASP A 406 -27.47 -9.80 24.29
C ASP A 406 -26.90 -8.39 24.15
N ALA A 407 -25.62 -8.26 23.78
CA ALA A 407 -25.00 -6.96 23.56
C ALA A 407 -25.65 -6.24 22.36
N VAL A 408 -25.85 -6.97 21.26
CA VAL A 408 -26.45 -6.42 20.04
C VAL A 408 -27.93 -6.06 20.27
N CYS A 409 -28.70 -6.93 20.93
CA CYS A 409 -30.11 -6.67 21.24
C CYS A 409 -30.27 -5.42 22.11
N ASN A 410 -29.38 -5.22 23.09
CA ASN A 410 -29.41 -4.02 23.92
C ASN A 410 -29.20 -2.75 23.07
N ILE A 411 -28.27 -2.75 22.12
CA ILE A 411 -28.06 -1.58 21.26
C ILE A 411 -29.25 -1.31 20.34
N ILE A 412 -29.85 -2.37 19.79
CA ILE A 412 -31.02 -2.29 18.90
C ILE A 412 -32.22 -1.64 19.61
N ARG A 413 -32.47 -2.05 20.86
CA ARG A 413 -33.57 -1.51 21.67
C ARG A 413 -33.37 -0.05 22.03
N SER A 414 -32.11 0.37 22.25
CA SER A 414 -31.78 1.74 22.65
C SER A 414 -31.66 2.72 21.47
N CYS A 415 -31.45 2.24 20.24
CA CYS A 415 -31.19 3.08 19.08
C CYS A 415 -32.26 2.87 17.97
N PRO A 416 -33.38 3.61 17.99
CA PRO A 416 -34.48 3.40 17.05
C PRO A 416 -34.16 3.88 15.62
N ASN A 417 -33.16 4.75 15.45
CA ASN A 417 -32.79 5.37 14.18
C ASN A 417 -31.80 4.55 13.35
N ILE A 418 -31.52 3.30 13.73
CA ILE A 418 -30.63 2.41 12.99
C ILE A 418 -31.15 2.20 11.56
N GLN A 419 -30.25 2.44 10.61
CA GLN A 419 -30.45 2.32 9.17
C GLN A 419 -29.56 1.25 8.53
N ASN A 420 -28.37 0.98 9.09
CA ASN A 420 -27.39 0.07 8.50
C ASN A 420 -26.72 -0.80 9.57
N LEU A 421 -26.91 -2.12 9.45
CA LEU A 421 -26.29 -3.12 10.30
C LEU A 421 -25.48 -4.10 9.46
N ASN A 422 -24.25 -4.39 9.87
CA ASN A 422 -23.45 -5.48 9.33
C ASN A 422 -22.87 -6.29 10.50
N PHE A 423 -23.20 -7.58 10.53
CA PHE A 423 -22.79 -8.54 11.55
C PHE A 423 -22.07 -9.76 10.96
N GLN A 424 -21.44 -9.57 9.79
CA GLN A 424 -20.78 -10.64 9.08
C GLN A 424 -19.72 -11.35 9.94
N TYR A 425 -19.68 -12.68 9.91
CA TYR A 425 -18.81 -13.53 10.73
C TYR A 425 -19.02 -13.44 12.26
N ILE A 426 -20.16 -12.92 12.74
CA ILE A 426 -20.50 -12.93 14.18
C ILE A 426 -21.46 -14.08 14.51
N TYR A 427 -21.37 -14.59 15.74
CA TYR A 427 -22.18 -15.69 16.27
C TYR A 427 -23.57 -15.26 16.79
N ILE A 428 -24.25 -14.35 16.09
CA ILE A 428 -25.63 -13.96 16.42
C ILE A 428 -26.65 -15.02 15.97
N THR A 429 -27.83 -15.03 16.61
CA THR A 429 -28.93 -15.97 16.35
C THR A 429 -30.20 -15.27 15.86
N ASP A 430 -31.24 -16.06 15.58
CA ASP A 430 -32.59 -15.56 15.25
C ASP A 430 -33.16 -14.58 16.28
N LYS A 431 -32.71 -14.65 17.55
CA LYS A 431 -33.11 -13.71 18.61
C LYS A 431 -32.74 -12.28 18.24
N THR A 432 -31.51 -12.05 17.81
CA THR A 432 -31.06 -10.72 17.41
C THR A 432 -31.82 -10.23 16.20
N ILE A 433 -32.07 -11.09 15.21
CA ILE A 433 -32.82 -10.72 14.02
C ILE A 433 -34.27 -10.34 14.34
N TYR A 434 -34.92 -11.06 15.27
CA TYR A 434 -36.23 -10.69 15.79
C TYR A 434 -36.23 -9.27 16.38
N GLU A 435 -35.26 -8.94 17.22
CA GLU A 435 -35.15 -7.62 17.85
C GLU A 435 -34.91 -6.52 16.82
N ILE A 436 -34.05 -6.77 15.82
CA ILE A 436 -33.83 -5.84 14.68
C ILE A 436 -35.15 -5.59 13.96
N ALA A 437 -35.86 -6.66 13.60
CA ALA A 437 -37.14 -6.58 12.92
C ALA A 437 -38.22 -5.88 13.77
N TYR A 438 -38.17 -6.00 15.08
CA TYR A 438 -39.16 -5.35 15.93
C TYR A 438 -38.87 -3.86 16.10
N HIS A 439 -37.62 -3.50 16.42
CA HIS A 439 -37.26 -2.14 16.84
C HIS A 439 -36.74 -1.22 15.71
N CYS A 440 -36.01 -1.73 14.73
CA CYS A 440 -35.36 -0.90 13.70
C CYS A 440 -36.31 -0.62 12.54
N SER A 441 -37.19 0.38 12.68
CA SER A 441 -38.16 0.75 11.62
C SER A 441 -37.55 1.47 10.43
N ASN A 442 -36.40 2.13 10.62
CA ASN A 442 -35.68 2.83 9.56
C ASN A 442 -34.57 1.98 8.91
N LEU A 443 -34.51 0.69 9.23
CA LEU A 443 -33.47 -0.21 8.72
C LEU A 443 -33.56 -0.35 7.21
N SER A 444 -32.46 0.01 6.54
CA SER A 444 -32.33 -0.02 5.09
C SER A 444 -31.31 -1.05 4.60
N ILE A 445 -30.32 -1.42 5.42
CA ILE A 445 -29.27 -2.39 5.08
C ILE A 445 -29.06 -3.32 6.27
N LEU A 446 -29.14 -4.62 6.02
CA LEU A 446 -28.78 -5.68 6.97
C LEU A 446 -27.90 -6.72 6.28
N ASN A 447 -26.66 -6.85 6.73
CA ASN A 447 -25.73 -7.89 6.31
C ASN A 447 -25.49 -8.86 7.47
N VAL A 448 -25.84 -10.13 7.25
CA VAL A 448 -25.66 -11.23 8.22
C VAL A 448 -24.98 -12.43 7.56
N LYS A 449 -24.10 -12.15 6.59
CA LYS A 449 -23.28 -13.15 5.92
C LYS A 449 -22.48 -13.96 6.93
N LYS A 450 -22.50 -15.28 6.75
CA LYS A 450 -21.69 -16.23 7.52
C LYS A 450 -21.94 -16.17 9.03
N CYS A 451 -23.17 -15.84 9.43
CA CYS A 451 -23.69 -16.00 10.78
C CYS A 451 -24.31 -17.40 10.92
N PRO A 452 -23.65 -18.36 11.58
CA PRO A 452 -23.98 -19.79 11.47
C PRO A 452 -25.27 -20.24 12.20
N PHE A 453 -25.87 -19.35 13.00
CA PHE A 453 -27.05 -19.65 13.83
C PHE A 453 -28.31 -18.88 13.41
N ILE A 454 -28.30 -18.34 12.19
CA ILE A 454 -29.46 -17.70 11.55
C ILE A 454 -30.19 -18.74 10.71
N SER A 455 -31.50 -18.85 10.92
CA SER A 455 -32.38 -19.82 10.26
C SER A 455 -33.50 -19.15 9.44
N ASP A 456 -34.40 -19.97 8.90
CA ASP A 456 -35.65 -19.51 8.29
C ASP A 456 -36.47 -18.58 9.20
N LYS A 457 -36.38 -18.71 10.53
CA LYS A 457 -37.10 -17.85 11.49
C LYS A 457 -36.69 -16.39 11.37
N SER A 458 -35.38 -16.14 11.25
CA SER A 458 -34.83 -14.79 11.03
C SER A 458 -35.43 -14.11 9.81
N ILE A 459 -35.53 -14.85 8.71
CA ILE A 459 -36.12 -14.32 7.48
C ILE A 459 -37.56 -13.90 7.74
N TYR A 460 -38.38 -14.73 8.43
CA TYR A 460 -39.77 -14.39 8.75
C TYR A 460 -39.92 -13.07 9.50
N PHE A 461 -39.03 -12.78 10.45
CA PHE A 461 -39.08 -11.53 11.21
C PHE A 461 -38.80 -10.31 10.31
N LEU A 462 -37.84 -10.43 9.39
CA LEU A 462 -37.41 -9.33 8.52
C LEU A 462 -38.39 -9.01 7.39
N LEU A 463 -39.38 -9.85 7.10
CA LEU A 463 -40.31 -9.68 5.97
C LEU A 463 -41.18 -8.43 6.04
N SER A 464 -41.39 -7.88 7.23
CA SER A 464 -42.17 -6.66 7.44
C SER A 464 -41.39 -5.37 7.13
N LYS A 465 -40.08 -5.46 6.86
CA LYS A 465 -39.20 -4.29 6.69
C LYS A 465 -38.86 -4.01 5.24
N LYS A 466 -38.72 -2.73 4.89
CA LYS A 466 -38.19 -2.27 3.60
C LYS A 466 -36.65 -2.22 3.68
N LEU A 467 -35.96 -3.32 3.40
CA LEU A 467 -34.50 -3.38 3.56
C LEU A 467 -33.76 -4.06 2.39
N THR A 468 -32.48 -3.73 2.27
CA THR A 468 -31.46 -4.50 1.53
C THR A 468 -30.97 -5.61 2.45
N LEU A 469 -31.16 -6.86 2.03
CA LEU A 469 -30.79 -8.04 2.80
C LEU A 469 -29.63 -8.76 2.12
N ASP A 470 -28.55 -8.98 2.88
CA ASP A 470 -27.38 -9.74 2.43
C ASP A 470 -27.12 -10.92 3.36
N ILE A 471 -27.29 -12.13 2.81
CA ILE A 471 -27.12 -13.39 3.52
C ILE A 471 -26.23 -14.32 2.71
N ASP A 472 -25.23 -14.89 3.38
CA ASP A 472 -24.34 -15.95 2.86
C ASP A 472 -24.33 -17.08 3.87
N CYS A 473 -24.69 -18.29 3.46
CA CYS A 473 -24.74 -19.46 4.31
C CYS A 473 -23.47 -20.32 4.26
N ASP A 474 -22.43 -19.93 3.50
CA ASP A 474 -21.18 -20.71 3.41
C ASP A 474 -20.30 -20.50 4.64
N PHE A 475 -20.23 -21.52 5.49
CA PHE A 475 -19.31 -21.53 6.62
C PHE A 475 -18.53 -22.84 6.66
N LEU A 476 -17.19 -22.72 6.66
CA LEU A 476 -16.20 -23.81 6.59
C LEU A 476 -16.18 -24.75 7.82
N HIS A 477 -17.15 -24.68 8.73
CA HIS A 477 -17.24 -25.66 9.80
C HIS A 477 -17.95 -26.93 9.32
N LYS A 478 -17.18 -27.82 8.69
CA LYS A 478 -17.55 -29.19 8.29
C LYS A 478 -18.07 -30.12 9.42
N ARG A 479 -18.48 -29.61 10.60
CA ARG A 479 -18.81 -30.44 11.76
C ARG A 479 -19.96 -29.98 12.67
N SER A 480 -20.76 -28.96 12.34
CA SER A 480 -21.98 -28.70 13.12
C SER A 480 -23.19 -29.39 12.49
N LYS A 481 -23.67 -30.49 13.09
CA LYS A 481 -24.94 -31.16 12.76
C LYS A 481 -26.19 -30.34 13.14
N LYS A 482 -26.03 -29.10 13.60
CA LYS A 482 -27.08 -28.29 14.26
C LYS A 482 -27.34 -26.92 13.62
N CYS A 483 -26.79 -26.62 12.44
CA CYS A 483 -27.12 -25.39 11.73
C CYS A 483 -28.51 -25.54 11.08
N GLU A 484 -29.52 -24.86 11.64
CA GLU A 484 -30.81 -24.64 10.98
C GLU A 484 -30.54 -23.72 9.77
N ARG A 485 -30.60 -24.28 8.55
CA ARG A 485 -30.26 -23.55 7.32
C ARG A 485 -31.46 -22.77 6.77
N ILE A 486 -31.17 -21.81 5.90
CA ILE A 486 -32.19 -21.13 5.10
C ILE A 486 -32.68 -22.06 4.00
N THR A 487 -33.98 -22.29 3.93
CA THR A 487 -34.65 -23.23 3.02
C THR A 487 -35.72 -22.55 2.15
N ASN A 488 -36.28 -23.28 1.19
CA ASN A 488 -37.41 -22.79 0.37
C ASN A 488 -38.66 -22.37 1.16
N LYS A 489 -38.82 -22.82 2.42
CA LYS A 489 -39.99 -22.49 3.24
C LYS A 489 -40.03 -21.01 3.61
N SER A 490 -38.89 -20.45 3.99
CA SER A 490 -38.79 -19.01 4.29
C SER A 490 -39.07 -18.18 3.06
N ILE A 491 -38.50 -18.56 1.92
CA ILE A 491 -38.66 -17.88 0.64
C ILE A 491 -40.11 -17.83 0.16
N LYS A 492 -40.83 -18.96 0.16
CA LYS A 492 -42.26 -18.98 -0.23
C LYS A 492 -43.14 -18.02 0.58
N LYS A 493 -42.72 -17.66 1.79
CA LYS A 493 -43.45 -16.71 2.64
C LYS A 493 -43.07 -15.25 2.36
N ILE A 494 -41.83 -14.98 1.95
CA ILE A 494 -41.38 -13.64 1.46
C ILE A 494 -42.35 -13.14 0.39
N THR A 495 -42.69 -14.00 -0.55
CA THR A 495 -43.47 -13.67 -1.75
C THR A 495 -44.93 -13.35 -1.48
N GLN A 496 -45.41 -13.64 -0.27
CA GLN A 496 -46.78 -13.34 0.18
C GLN A 496 -46.87 -12.01 0.95
N LEU A 497 -45.75 -11.47 1.45
CA LEU A 497 -45.75 -10.44 2.49
C LEU A 497 -44.98 -9.17 2.13
N THR A 498 -44.13 -9.17 1.10
CA THR A 498 -43.42 -7.97 0.64
C THR A 498 -43.40 -7.85 -0.88
N GLN A 499 -43.59 -6.62 -1.37
CA GLN A 499 -43.49 -6.25 -2.79
C GLN A 499 -42.40 -5.17 -3.02
N ASN A 500 -41.73 -4.74 -1.95
CA ASN A 500 -40.88 -3.54 -1.94
C ASN A 500 -39.38 -3.88 -1.86
N LEU A 501 -39.00 -5.14 -2.06
CA LEU A 501 -37.60 -5.56 -2.02
C LEU A 501 -36.83 -4.97 -3.21
N GLN A 502 -35.76 -4.24 -2.93
CA GLN A 502 -34.91 -3.63 -3.98
C GLN A 502 -33.64 -4.42 -4.24
N LYS A 503 -33.06 -5.01 -3.20
CA LYS A 503 -31.79 -5.75 -3.30
C LYS A 503 -31.88 -7.01 -2.45
N LEU A 504 -31.58 -8.15 -3.08
CA LEU A 504 -31.56 -9.45 -2.42
C LEU A 504 -30.27 -10.18 -2.81
N ILE A 505 -29.43 -10.42 -1.81
CA ILE A 505 -28.19 -11.15 -1.97
C ILE A 505 -28.31 -12.42 -1.13
N LEU A 506 -28.39 -13.55 -1.81
CA LEU A 506 -28.40 -14.90 -1.24
C LEU A 506 -27.21 -15.65 -1.84
N THR A 507 -26.18 -15.90 -1.04
CA THR A 507 -24.97 -16.61 -1.51
C THR A 507 -24.84 -17.94 -0.80
N SER A 508 -24.49 -19.00 -1.54
CA SER A 508 -24.24 -20.34 -1.00
C SER A 508 -25.39 -20.93 -0.17
N CYS A 509 -26.61 -20.51 -0.47
CA CYS A 509 -27.84 -21.06 0.10
C CYS A 509 -28.29 -22.27 -0.72
N TYR A 510 -27.58 -23.40 -0.59
CA TYR A 510 -27.75 -24.59 -1.46
C TYR A 510 -29.14 -25.24 -1.41
N GLU A 511 -29.95 -24.96 -0.39
CA GLU A 511 -31.30 -25.51 -0.24
C GLU A 511 -32.38 -24.66 -0.94
N ILE A 512 -31.98 -23.56 -1.58
CA ILE A 512 -32.85 -22.70 -2.39
C ILE A 512 -32.99 -23.28 -3.80
N THR A 513 -34.23 -23.39 -4.29
CA THR A 513 -34.57 -23.88 -5.63
C THR A 513 -35.12 -22.77 -6.55
N ASP A 514 -35.17 -23.04 -7.86
CA ASP A 514 -35.78 -22.14 -8.84
C ASP A 514 -37.19 -21.68 -8.47
N ASP A 515 -38.04 -22.59 -8.00
CA ASP A 515 -39.43 -22.24 -7.66
C ASP A 515 -39.50 -21.18 -6.57
N ALA A 516 -38.60 -21.27 -5.58
CA ALA A 516 -38.52 -20.31 -4.51
C ALA A 516 -38.07 -18.93 -5.04
N VAL A 517 -37.00 -18.89 -5.83
CA VAL A 517 -36.46 -17.65 -6.40
C VAL A 517 -37.43 -17.01 -7.41
N CYS A 518 -38.04 -17.81 -8.30
CA CYS A 518 -39.04 -17.36 -9.27
C CYS A 518 -40.23 -16.70 -8.58
N ASN A 519 -40.69 -17.24 -7.45
CA ASN A 519 -41.78 -16.61 -6.71
C ASN A 519 -41.37 -15.23 -6.15
N ILE A 520 -40.11 -15.04 -5.72
CA ILE A 520 -39.62 -13.72 -5.29
C ILE A 520 -39.63 -12.76 -6.47
N ILE A 521 -39.08 -13.18 -7.60
CA ILE A 521 -38.99 -12.39 -8.83
C ILE A 521 -40.37 -11.89 -9.28
N ARG A 522 -41.39 -12.77 -9.24
CA ARG A 522 -42.77 -12.41 -9.61
C ARG A 522 -43.42 -11.44 -8.62
N SER A 523 -43.16 -11.59 -7.32
CA SER A 523 -43.78 -10.78 -6.27
C SER A 523 -43.11 -9.42 -6.04
N CYS A 524 -41.85 -9.26 -6.44
CA CYS A 524 -41.04 -8.06 -6.17
C CYS A 524 -40.54 -7.41 -7.48
N PRO A 525 -41.39 -6.63 -8.18
CA PRO A 525 -41.05 -6.07 -9.49
C PRO A 525 -39.96 -4.98 -9.43
N ASN A 526 -39.75 -4.36 -8.26
CA ASN A 526 -38.81 -3.25 -8.07
C ASN A 526 -37.37 -3.69 -7.72
N ILE A 527 -37.06 -4.98 -7.87
CA ILE A 527 -35.71 -5.49 -7.62
C ILE A 527 -34.71 -4.88 -8.62
N GLN A 528 -33.63 -4.34 -8.08
CA GLN A 528 -32.52 -3.71 -8.79
C GLN A 528 -31.24 -4.53 -8.72
N ASN A 529 -31.04 -5.32 -7.65
CA ASN A 529 -29.85 -6.14 -7.48
C ASN A 529 -30.23 -7.54 -6.98
N LEU A 530 -29.81 -8.55 -7.73
CA LEU A 530 -29.89 -9.95 -7.35
C LEU A 530 -28.49 -10.56 -7.34
N ASN A 531 -28.18 -11.28 -6.28
CA ASN A 531 -26.99 -12.12 -6.24
C ASN A 531 -27.37 -13.50 -5.71
N PHE A 532 -27.14 -14.51 -6.53
CA PHE A 532 -27.41 -15.92 -6.28
C PHE A 532 -26.16 -16.78 -6.42
N GLN A 533 -24.98 -16.21 -6.19
CA GLN A 533 -23.71 -16.91 -6.31
C GLN A 533 -23.70 -18.22 -5.49
N TYR A 534 -23.19 -19.31 -6.07
CA TYR A 534 -23.16 -20.65 -5.45
C TYR A 534 -24.54 -21.25 -5.08
N ILE A 535 -25.62 -20.86 -5.75
CA ILE A 535 -26.93 -21.51 -5.60
C ILE A 535 -27.19 -22.50 -6.74
N TYR A 536 -27.97 -23.56 -6.48
CA TYR A 536 -28.39 -24.56 -7.48
C TYR A 536 -29.65 -24.15 -8.25
N ILE A 537 -29.69 -22.92 -8.74
CA ILE A 537 -30.74 -22.44 -9.66
C ILE A 537 -30.38 -22.78 -11.12
N THR A 538 -31.40 -22.85 -11.97
CA THR A 538 -31.30 -23.23 -13.39
C THR A 538 -31.70 -22.07 -14.31
N ASP A 539 -31.64 -22.34 -15.63
CA ASP A 539 -32.16 -21.46 -16.68
C ASP A 539 -33.60 -20.96 -16.43
N LYS A 540 -34.43 -21.76 -15.74
CA LYS A 540 -35.81 -21.38 -15.39
C LYS A 540 -35.83 -20.05 -14.63
N THR A 541 -34.97 -19.90 -13.64
CA THR A 541 -34.85 -18.65 -12.87
C THR A 541 -34.41 -17.48 -13.75
N ILE A 542 -33.43 -17.69 -14.65
CA ILE A 542 -32.94 -16.63 -15.55
C ILE A 542 -34.04 -16.14 -16.49
N TYR A 543 -34.82 -17.04 -17.08
CA TYR A 543 -35.96 -16.66 -17.92
C TYR A 543 -36.97 -15.85 -17.11
N GLU A 544 -37.29 -16.28 -15.89
CA GLU A 544 -38.21 -15.54 -15.02
C GLU A 544 -37.72 -14.12 -14.71
N ILE A 545 -36.42 -13.97 -14.39
CA ILE A 545 -35.78 -12.66 -14.18
C ILE A 545 -35.94 -11.78 -15.42
N ALA A 546 -35.73 -12.33 -16.61
CA ALA A 546 -35.80 -11.61 -17.87
C ALA A 546 -37.21 -11.02 -18.10
N TYR A 547 -38.26 -11.74 -17.74
CA TYR A 547 -39.64 -11.30 -17.92
C TYR A 547 -40.13 -10.32 -16.85
N HIS A 548 -39.72 -10.47 -15.59
CA HIS A 548 -40.38 -9.79 -14.47
C HIS A 548 -39.58 -8.68 -13.79
N CYS A 549 -38.24 -8.70 -13.80
CA CYS A 549 -37.45 -7.68 -13.08
C CYS A 549 -37.04 -6.50 -13.99
N SER A 550 -37.97 -5.66 -14.42
CA SER A 550 -37.69 -4.57 -15.38
C SER A 550 -36.62 -3.57 -14.90
N ASN A 551 -36.49 -3.37 -13.58
CA ASN A 551 -35.55 -2.43 -12.97
C ASN A 551 -34.20 -3.05 -12.57
N LEU A 552 -33.95 -4.31 -12.96
CA LEU A 552 -32.73 -5.01 -12.57
C LEU A 552 -31.50 -4.37 -13.23
N SER A 553 -30.55 -3.96 -12.39
CA SER A 553 -29.30 -3.32 -12.78
C SER A 553 -28.08 -4.23 -12.59
N ILE A 554 -28.12 -5.12 -11.60
CA ILE A 554 -27.02 -6.02 -11.23
C ILE A 554 -27.58 -7.44 -11.04
N LEU A 555 -26.99 -8.41 -11.74
CA LEU A 555 -27.25 -9.83 -11.52
C LEU A 555 -25.92 -10.58 -11.34
N ASN A 556 -25.71 -11.18 -10.18
CA ASN A 556 -24.60 -12.10 -9.96
C ASN A 556 -25.13 -13.53 -9.87
N VAL A 557 -24.75 -14.36 -10.84
CA VAL A 557 -25.10 -15.80 -10.90
C VAL A 557 -23.86 -16.66 -11.03
N LYS A 558 -22.73 -16.12 -10.58
CA LYS A 558 -21.42 -16.77 -10.68
C LYS A 558 -21.43 -18.11 -9.97
N LYS A 559 -20.83 -19.12 -10.62
CA LYS A 559 -20.76 -20.49 -10.09
C LYS A 559 -22.13 -21.09 -9.74
N CYS A 560 -23.18 -20.71 -10.47
CA CYS A 560 -24.45 -21.46 -10.54
C CYS A 560 -24.33 -22.53 -11.64
N PRO A 561 -24.09 -23.81 -11.31
CA PRO A 561 -23.62 -24.80 -12.28
C PRO A 561 -24.66 -25.24 -13.33
N PHE A 562 -25.93 -24.89 -13.14
CA PHE A 562 -27.04 -25.34 -14.00
C PHE A 562 -27.62 -24.23 -14.87
N ILE A 563 -26.90 -23.11 -15.02
CA ILE A 563 -27.26 -22.00 -15.90
C ILE A 563 -26.46 -22.11 -17.20
N SER A 564 -27.16 -22.13 -18.33
CA SER A 564 -26.59 -22.23 -19.66
C SER A 564 -26.45 -20.86 -20.34
N ASP A 565 -25.52 -20.79 -21.30
CA ASP A 565 -25.26 -19.59 -22.11
C ASP A 565 -26.52 -19.10 -22.84
N LYS A 566 -27.42 -20.03 -23.20
CA LYS A 566 -28.67 -19.73 -23.91
C LYS A 566 -29.60 -18.85 -23.08
N SER A 567 -29.71 -19.11 -21.77
CA SER A 567 -30.61 -18.32 -20.91
C SER A 567 -30.02 -16.94 -20.63
N ILE A 568 -28.70 -16.84 -20.48
CA ILE A 568 -27.99 -15.57 -20.33
C ILE A 568 -28.12 -14.71 -21.60
N TYR A 569 -27.94 -15.30 -22.78
CA TYR A 569 -28.13 -14.57 -24.05
C TYR A 569 -29.56 -14.03 -24.17
N PHE A 570 -30.54 -14.85 -23.81
CA PHE A 570 -31.94 -14.43 -23.77
C PHE A 570 -32.16 -13.25 -22.79
N LEU A 571 -31.58 -13.32 -21.59
CA LEU A 571 -31.67 -12.23 -20.60
C LEU A 571 -31.07 -10.93 -21.13
N LEU A 572 -29.87 -10.97 -21.72
CA LEU A 572 -29.20 -9.80 -22.29
C LEU A 572 -29.97 -9.20 -23.47
N SER A 573 -30.65 -10.03 -24.28
CA SER A 573 -31.52 -9.55 -25.36
C SER A 573 -32.70 -8.72 -24.87
N LYS A 574 -33.09 -8.88 -23.61
CA LYS A 574 -34.19 -8.15 -22.96
C LYS A 574 -33.72 -7.00 -22.06
N LYS A 575 -32.46 -7.00 -21.61
CA LYS A 575 -31.90 -6.03 -20.65
C LYS A 575 -30.49 -5.58 -21.02
N LEU A 576 -30.42 -4.57 -21.88
CA LEU A 576 -29.18 -4.07 -22.50
C LEU A 576 -28.16 -3.42 -21.54
N THR A 577 -28.59 -2.98 -20.35
CA THR A 577 -27.76 -2.27 -19.36
C THR A 577 -27.44 -3.09 -18.11
N LEU A 578 -27.71 -4.40 -18.14
CA LEU A 578 -27.54 -5.27 -16.99
C LEU A 578 -26.04 -5.63 -16.81
N ASP A 579 -25.49 -5.32 -15.64
CA ASP A 579 -24.17 -5.82 -15.24
C ASP A 579 -24.31 -7.25 -14.72
N ILE A 580 -23.67 -8.21 -15.41
CA ILE A 580 -23.74 -9.63 -15.09
C ILE A 580 -22.35 -10.17 -14.76
N ASP A 581 -22.19 -10.70 -13.54
CA ASP A 581 -21.05 -11.55 -13.16
C ASP A 581 -21.52 -13.02 -13.23
N TRP A 582 -21.10 -13.73 -14.28
CA TRP A 582 -21.50 -15.10 -14.64
C TRP A 582 -20.32 -16.07 -14.51
#